data_AF-A0A6P6WYE7-F1
#
_entry.id   AF-A0A6P6WYE7-F1
#
_cell.length_a   1.000
_cell.length_b   1.000
_cell.length_c   1.000
_cell.angle_alpha   90.00
_cell.angle_beta   90.00
_cell.angle_gamma   90.00
#
_symmetry.space_group_name_H-M   'P 1'
#
loop_
_entity.id
_entity.type
_entity.pdbx_description
1 polymer ?
#
loop_
_entity_poly.entity_id
_entity_poly.type
_entity_poly.pdbx_seq_one_letter_code
_entity_poly.pdbx_strand_id
1 'polypeptide(L)'
;MDRHQNISLEMLLKLVRVFGSVIYSSISAPSSVGVDIEAEQRLERCNTCFVELEKVKRCLPVLCRRGGSIAKSAHELNLALQEV
;
A
#
# COMPACT_ATOMS: atom_id res chain seq x y z
N MET A 1 -9.54 -8.99 -19.05
CA MET A 1 -8.54 -8.18 -18.31
C MET A 1 -9.14 -7.53 -17.06
N ASP A 2 -10.37 -7.04 -17.12
CA ASP A 2 -11.06 -6.38 -16.00
C ASP A 2 -11.14 -7.22 -14.72
N ARG A 3 -11.40 -8.54 -14.85
CA ARG A 3 -11.37 -9.46 -13.70
C ARG A 3 -10.01 -9.48 -13.00
N HIS A 4 -8.92 -9.49 -13.74
CA HIS A 4 -7.57 -9.52 -13.14
C HIS A 4 -7.29 -8.20 -12.44
N GLN A 5 -7.67 -7.07 -13.05
CA GLN A 5 -7.53 -5.76 -12.43
C GLN A 5 -8.32 -5.65 -11.12
N ASN A 6 -9.57 -6.12 -11.12
CA ASN A 6 -10.38 -6.11 -9.90
C ASN A 6 -9.77 -6.99 -8.79
N ILE A 7 -9.35 -8.22 -9.12
CA ILE A 7 -8.68 -9.11 -8.15
C ILE A 7 -7.40 -8.47 -7.61
N SER A 8 -6.58 -7.86 -8.46
CA SER A 8 -5.36 -7.16 -8.02
C SER A 8 -5.67 -6.00 -7.07
N LEU A 9 -6.69 -5.20 -7.35
CA LEU A 9 -7.13 -4.10 -6.47
C LEU A 9 -7.62 -4.63 -5.13
N GLU A 10 -8.42 -5.69 -5.11
CA GLU A 10 -8.90 -6.32 -3.88
C GLU A 10 -7.77 -6.90 -3.03
N MET A 11 -6.77 -7.51 -3.66
CA MET A 11 -5.59 -8.03 -2.95
C MET A 11 -4.73 -6.90 -2.36
N LEU A 12 -4.52 -5.82 -3.11
CA LEU A 12 -3.84 -4.62 -2.62
C LEU A 12 -4.60 -3.98 -1.46
N LEU A 13 -5.93 -3.90 -1.55
CA LEU A 13 -6.77 -3.39 -0.46
C LEU A 13 -6.60 -4.21 0.82
N LYS A 14 -6.62 -5.55 0.72
CA LYS A 14 -6.37 -6.43 1.88
C LYS A 14 -4.96 -6.20 2.44
N LEU A 15 -3.95 -6.08 1.59
CA LEU A 15 -2.58 -5.82 2.02
C LEU A 15 -2.47 -4.51 2.78
N VAL A 16 -3.03 -3.41 2.26
CA VAL A 16 -3.00 -2.10 2.93
C VAL A 16 -3.76 -2.13 4.25
N ARG A 17 -4.94 -2.76 4.30
CA ARG A 17 -5.71 -2.88 5.54
C ARG A 17 -4.99 -3.67 6.63
N VAL A 18 -4.21 -4.69 6.27
CA VAL A 18 -3.50 -5.55 7.24
C VAL A 18 -2.14 -4.97 7.62
N PHE A 19 -1.38 -4.45 6.65
CA PHE A 19 0.03 -4.09 6.83
C PHE A 19 0.32 -2.59 6.67
N GLY A 20 -0.64 -1.79 6.20
CA GLY A 20 -0.42 -0.37 5.91
C GLY A 20 0.13 0.40 7.11
N SER A 21 -0.50 0.27 8.28
CA SER A 21 -0.01 0.90 9.51
C SER A 21 1.43 0.47 9.85
N VAL A 22 1.77 -0.83 9.75
CA VAL A 22 3.13 -1.32 10.03
C VAL A 22 4.14 -0.76 9.02
N ILE A 23 3.78 -0.69 7.74
CA ILE A 23 4.65 -0.18 6.68
C ILE A 23 4.92 1.31 6.91
N TYR A 24 3.87 2.13 7.01
CA TYR A 24 4.01 3.59 7.11
C TYR A 24 4.63 4.03 8.45
N SER A 25 4.29 3.36 9.55
CA SER A 25 4.92 3.62 10.86
C SER A 25 6.39 3.21 10.89
N SER A 26 6.77 2.08 10.28
CA SER A 26 8.18 1.67 10.21
C SER A 26 9.03 2.68 9.44
N ILE A 27 8.49 3.28 8.36
CA ILE A 27 9.19 4.30 7.57
C ILE A 27 9.28 5.64 8.29
N SER A 28 8.24 5.98 9.04
CA SER A 28 8.18 7.25 9.79
C SER A 28 8.91 7.18 11.14
N ALA A 29 9.26 5.98 11.60
CA ALA A 29 9.95 5.77 12.86
C ALA A 29 11.37 6.39 12.83
N PRO A 30 11.86 6.89 13.97
CA PRO A 30 13.25 7.33 14.08
C PRO A 30 14.20 6.16 13.81
N SER A 31 15.41 6.48 13.36
CA SER A 31 16.46 5.49 13.18
C SER A 31 16.71 4.72 14.48
N SER A 32 16.84 3.40 14.38
CA SER A 32 17.21 2.58 15.53
C SER A 32 18.57 3.01 16.10
N VAL A 33 18.72 2.92 17.42
CA VAL A 33 19.97 3.22 18.12
C VAL A 33 20.62 1.91 18.51
N GLY A 34 21.90 1.74 18.18
CA GLY A 34 22.62 0.49 18.40
C GLY A 34 22.47 -0.49 17.24
N VAL A 35 22.82 -1.75 17.45
CA VAL A 35 22.78 -2.80 16.43
C VAL A 35 21.51 -3.63 16.63
N ASP A 36 20.43 -3.23 15.95
CA ASP A 36 19.18 -3.99 15.89
C ASP A 36 18.94 -4.45 14.44
N ILE A 37 19.53 -5.59 14.11
CA ILE A 37 19.50 -6.16 12.76
C ILE A 37 18.07 -6.50 12.34
N GLU A 38 17.21 -6.90 13.27
CA GLU A 38 15.82 -7.26 12.96
C GLU A 38 15.00 -6.01 12.60
N ALA A 39 15.20 -4.90 13.32
CA ALA A 39 14.58 -3.63 12.99
C ALA A 39 15.06 -3.09 11.64
N GLU A 40 16.34 -3.22 11.33
CA GLU A 40 16.91 -2.83 10.02
C GLU A 40 16.31 -3.64 8.87
N GLN A 41 16.24 -4.96 9.00
CA GLN A 41 15.62 -5.84 7.99
C GLN A 41 14.13 -5.55 7.81
N ARG A 42 13.42 -5.25 8.90
CA ARG A 42 12.01 -4.84 8.82
C ARG A 42 11.86 -3.54 8.05
N LEU A 43 12.72 -2.56 8.33
CA LEU A 43 12.71 -1.27 7.64
C LEU A 43 12.96 -1.44 6.14
N GLU A 44 13.96 -2.25 5.76
CA GLU A 44 14.27 -2.53 4.35
C GLU A 44 13.05 -3.13 3.60
N ARG A 45 12.41 -4.13 4.20
CA ARG A 45 11.20 -4.76 3.64
C ARG A 45 10.04 -3.78 3.54
N CYS A 46 9.78 -3.01 4.61
CA CYS A 46 8.72 -2.00 4.61
C CYS A 46 8.98 -0.90 3.58
N ASN A 47 10.24 -0.50 3.40
CA ASN A 47 10.63 0.53 2.42
C ASN A 47 10.35 0.06 0.99
N THR A 48 10.67 -1.19 0.68
CA THR A 48 10.33 -1.79 -0.62
C THR A 48 8.82 -1.77 -0.84
N CYS A 49 8.02 -2.18 0.15
CA CYS A 49 6.56 -2.13 0.05
C CYS A 49 6.03 -0.70 -0.11
N PHE A 50 6.55 0.25 0.66
CA PHE A 50 6.15 1.66 0.62
C PHE A 50 6.37 2.25 -0.77
N VAL A 51 7.56 2.06 -1.37
CA VAL A 51 7.87 2.56 -2.71
C VAL A 51 6.90 2.02 -3.76
N GLU A 52 6.56 0.73 -3.70
CA GLU A 52 5.59 0.14 -4.63
C GLU A 52 4.15 0.63 -4.37
N LEU A 53 3.74 0.80 -3.11
CA LEU A 53 2.44 1.37 -2.77
C LEU A 53 2.29 2.82 -3.25
N GLU A 54 3.35 3.63 -3.15
CA GLU A 54 3.35 5.00 -3.67
C GLU A 54 3.24 5.04 -5.21
N LYS A 55 3.80 4.06 -5.92
CA LYS A 55 3.59 3.91 -7.37
C LYS A 55 2.13 3.53 -7.68
N VAL A 56 1.55 2.59 -6.92
CA VAL A 56 0.14 2.20 -7.06
C VAL A 56 -0.76 3.42 -6.84
N LYS A 57 -0.52 4.21 -5.79
CA LYS A 57 -1.29 5.42 -5.46
C LYS A 57 -1.37 6.40 -6.63
N ARG A 58 -0.27 6.59 -7.39
CA ARG A 58 -0.24 7.44 -8.59
C ARG A 58 -1.11 6.91 -9.74
N CYS A 59 -1.33 5.60 -9.81
CA CYS A 59 -2.15 4.97 -10.84
C CYS A 59 -3.66 4.97 -10.51
N LEU A 60 -4.03 5.07 -9.22
CA LEU A 60 -5.43 4.98 -8.78
C LEU A 60 -6.37 6.01 -9.41
N PRO A 61 -6.01 7.30 -9.58
CA PRO A 61 -6.92 8.29 -10.17
C PRO A 61 -7.42 7.89 -11.56
N VAL A 62 -6.59 7.20 -12.35
CA VAL A 62 -6.97 6.70 -13.68
C VAL A 62 -8.01 5.58 -13.57
N LEU A 63 -7.84 4.69 -12.60
CA LEU A 63 -8.74 3.55 -12.36
C LEU A 63 -10.08 3.97 -11.77
N CYS A 64 -10.10 4.97 -10.89
CA CYS A 64 -11.32 5.54 -10.34
C CYS A 64 -12.26 6.12 -11.41
N ARG A 65 -11.73 6.56 -12.56
CA ARG A 65 -12.53 7.10 -13.67
C ARG A 65 -13.17 6.04 -14.57
N ARG A 66 -12.82 4.74 -14.43
CA ARG A 66 -13.29 3.67 -15.32
C ARG A 66 -14.72 3.17 -15.04
N GLY A 67 -15.38 3.65 -13.99
CA GLY A 67 -16.70 3.19 -13.58
C GLY A 67 -16.74 1.73 -13.10
N GLY A 68 -17.93 1.26 -12.70
CA GLY A 68 -18.16 -0.13 -12.31
C GLY A 68 -17.39 -0.60 -11.07
N SER A 69 -17.18 -1.93 -10.98
CA SER A 69 -16.50 -2.56 -9.84
C SER A 69 -15.04 -2.13 -9.69
N ILE A 70 -14.33 -1.90 -10.80
CA ILE A 70 -12.94 -1.44 -10.79
C ILE A 70 -12.84 -0.07 -10.12
N ALA A 71 -13.70 0.88 -10.49
CA ALA A 71 -13.69 2.20 -9.87
C ALA A 71 -14.02 2.14 -8.38
N LYS A 72 -14.97 1.27 -7.98
CA LYS A 72 -15.30 1.04 -6.57
C LYS A 72 -14.08 0.53 -5.78
N SER A 73 -13.46 -0.56 -6.24
CA SER A 73 -12.29 -1.16 -5.59
C SER A 73 -11.10 -0.20 -5.55
N ALA A 74 -10.88 0.59 -6.62
CA ALA A 74 -9.84 1.61 -6.66
C ALA A 74 -10.09 2.75 -5.67
N HIS A 75 -11.35 3.18 -5.50
CA HIS A 75 -11.71 4.20 -4.53
C HIS A 75 -11.53 3.71 -3.08
N GLU A 76 -11.97 2.49 -2.78
CA GLU A 76 -11.75 1.86 -1.47
C GLU A 76 -10.25 1.74 -1.15
N LEU A 77 -9.43 1.33 -2.12
CA LEU A 77 -7.97 1.28 -1.96
C LEU A 77 -7.35 2.67 -1.74
N ASN A 78 -7.83 3.68 -2.47
CA ASN A 78 -7.34 5.05 -2.29
C ASN A 78 -7.65 5.59 -0.88
N LEU A 79 -8.86 5.32 -0.37
CA LEU A 79 -9.23 5.70 0.99
C LEU A 79 -8.38 4.96 2.03
N ALA A 80 -8.21 3.64 1.90
CA ALA A 80 -7.38 2.87 2.82
C ALA A 80 -5.91 3.36 2.85
N LEU A 81 -5.38 3.86 1.73
CA LEU A 81 -4.05 4.47 1.64
C LEU A 81 -3.96 5.91 2.16
N GLN A 82 -5.09 6.56 2.44
CA GLN A 82 -5.14 7.89 3.08
C GLN A 82 -5.31 7.79 4.60
N GLU A 83 -5.85 6.67 5.08
CA GLU A 83 -6.08 6.38 6.50
C GLU A 83 -4.84 5.84 7.24
N VAL A 84 -3.77 5.51 6.51
CA VAL A 84 -2.48 5.03 7.04
C VAL A 84 -1.40 6.09 6.92
#